data_AF-N8PZU5-F1
#
_entry.id   AF-N8PZU5-F1
#
_cell.length_a   1.000
_cell.length_b   1.000
_cell.length_c   1.000
_cell.angle_alpha   90.00
_cell.angle_beta   90.00
_cell.angle_gamma   90.00
#
_symmetry.space_group_name_H-M   'P 1'
#
loop_
_entity.id
_entity.type
_entity.pdbx_description
1 polymer ?
#
loop_
_entity_poly.entity_id
_entity_poly.type
_entity_poly.pdbx_seq_one_letter_code
_entity_poly.pdbx_strand_id
1 'polypeptide(L)'
;MSQNFIKNKKLKVFSTFIILSFCSPLWAKNENIPHQQSMIHERLSDTILSEQEILNGADNSQILYASCLIDTAQKLKNMYPDVAQDILVKTLIEACAYPEDLFSVYNILLASIKMKKPMSERQAYQYIEKAYKEKGRDQTNADFRNVLLKNLKII
;
A
#
# COMPACT_ATOMS: atom_id res chain seq x y z
N MET A 1 -24.57 -24.44 65.71
CA MET A 1 -23.17 -24.80 66.05
C MET A 1 -22.97 -26.28 65.79
N SER A 2 -22.35 -26.65 64.66
CA SER A 2 -21.48 -27.82 64.56
C SER A 2 -20.79 -27.74 63.19
N GLN A 3 -19.49 -27.53 63.23
CA GLN A 3 -18.61 -27.44 62.07
C GLN A 3 -18.28 -28.86 61.61
N ASN A 4 -18.43 -29.15 60.32
CA ASN A 4 -17.78 -30.32 59.71
C ASN A 4 -16.95 -29.87 58.51
N PHE A 5 -15.65 -29.76 58.80
CA PHE A 5 -14.55 -29.69 57.86
C PHE A 5 -14.40 -31.03 57.14
N ILE A 6 -14.60 -31.07 55.82
CA ILE A 6 -14.00 -32.11 54.98
C ILE A 6 -13.12 -31.45 53.92
N LYS A 7 -11.87 -31.89 53.98
CA LYS A 7 -10.66 -31.53 53.24
C LYS A 7 -10.79 -31.53 51.71
N ASN A 8 -10.09 -30.56 51.13
CA ASN A 8 -9.24 -30.64 49.95
C ASN A 8 -9.83 -31.19 48.64
N LYS A 9 -10.08 -30.28 47.70
CA LYS A 9 -9.46 -30.36 46.37
C LYS A 9 -9.11 -28.95 45.89
N LYS A 10 -7.85 -28.58 46.08
CA LYS A 10 -7.21 -27.48 45.33
C LYS A 10 -7.23 -27.89 43.86
N LEU A 11 -8.23 -27.45 43.11
CA LEU A 11 -8.17 -27.52 41.65
C LEU A 11 -7.28 -26.36 41.18
N LYS A 12 -5.97 -26.56 41.31
CA LYS A 12 -4.97 -25.82 40.55
C LYS A 12 -5.12 -26.26 39.09
N VAL A 13 -5.98 -25.59 38.33
CA VAL A 13 -5.90 -25.70 36.87
C VAL A 13 -4.75 -24.79 36.45
N PHE A 14 -3.63 -25.46 36.21
CA PHE A 14 -2.45 -24.92 35.58
C PHE A 14 -2.81 -24.28 34.24
N SER A 15 -2.37 -23.03 34.08
CA SER A 15 -1.67 -22.54 32.90
C SER A 15 -2.12 -23.09 31.54
N THR A 16 -2.92 -22.30 30.84
CA THR A 16 -2.77 -22.20 29.39
C THR A 16 -2.95 -20.74 29.01
N PHE A 17 -1.92 -19.95 29.30
CA PHE A 17 -1.62 -18.76 28.51
C PHE A 17 -1.38 -19.27 27.08
N ILE A 18 -2.43 -19.37 26.27
CA ILE A 18 -2.27 -19.40 24.83
C ILE A 18 -1.93 -17.96 24.46
N ILE A 19 -0.64 -17.66 24.58
CA ILE A 19 -0.03 -16.57 23.86
C ILE A 19 -0.28 -16.90 22.39
N LEU A 20 -1.29 -16.27 21.78
CA LEU A 20 -1.36 -16.14 20.31
C LEU A 20 -0.25 -15.17 19.90
N SER A 21 0.97 -15.66 20.09
CA SER A 21 2.22 -15.09 19.65
C SER A 21 2.23 -15.22 18.14
N PHE A 22 2.32 -14.07 17.48
CA PHE A 22 2.72 -13.93 16.08
C PHE A 22 1.83 -14.69 15.09
N CYS A 23 0.73 -14.05 14.70
CA CYS A 23 0.35 -14.13 13.29
C CYS A 23 1.46 -13.43 12.51
N SER A 24 2.55 -14.14 12.24
CA SER A 24 3.56 -13.72 11.28
C SER A 24 2.79 -13.40 9.99
N PRO A 25 2.93 -12.21 9.40
CA PRO A 25 2.46 -12.04 8.05
C PRO A 25 3.27 -13.02 7.20
N LEU A 26 2.65 -14.14 6.81
CA LEU A 26 3.19 -15.09 5.82
C LEU A 26 3.28 -14.46 4.41
N TRP A 27 3.23 -13.12 4.36
CA TRP A 27 3.41 -12.22 3.23
C TRP A 27 4.70 -11.40 3.37
N ALA A 28 5.41 -11.51 4.50
CA ALA A 28 6.73 -10.94 4.66
C ALA A 28 7.74 -11.93 4.06
N LYS A 29 8.33 -11.51 2.93
CA LYS A 29 9.53 -12.09 2.30
C LYS A 29 9.28 -13.17 1.25
N ASN A 30 8.58 -12.79 0.18
CA ASN A 30 8.87 -13.38 -1.13
C ASN A 30 9.97 -12.57 -1.81
N GLU A 31 11.23 -12.95 -1.59
CA GLU A 31 12.42 -12.38 -2.26
C GLU A 31 12.52 -12.75 -3.75
N ASN A 32 11.51 -13.44 -4.32
CA ASN A 32 11.48 -13.87 -5.72
C ASN A 32 10.30 -13.23 -6.50
N ILE A 33 10.11 -11.91 -6.40
CA ILE A 33 9.49 -11.17 -7.51
C ILE A 33 10.65 -10.63 -8.37
N PRO A 34 10.98 -11.28 -9.50
CA PRO A 34 12.04 -10.80 -10.36
C PRO A 34 11.63 -9.43 -10.94
N HIS A 35 12.44 -8.40 -10.67
CA HIS A 35 12.69 -7.28 -11.59
C HIS A 35 11.50 -6.63 -12.32
N GLN A 36 10.33 -6.48 -11.70
CA GLN A 36 9.27 -5.66 -12.31
C GLN A 36 9.61 -4.16 -12.29
N GLN A 37 10.47 -3.76 -11.34
CA GLN A 37 11.00 -2.40 -11.23
C GLN A 37 11.90 -2.01 -12.41
N SER A 38 12.69 -2.92 -12.99
CA SER A 38 13.65 -2.58 -14.06
C SER A 38 12.97 -2.23 -15.38
N MET A 39 11.83 -2.84 -15.71
CA MET A 39 11.11 -2.57 -16.97
C MET A 39 10.29 -1.28 -16.95
N ILE A 40 9.96 -0.74 -15.77
CA ILE A 40 9.22 0.53 -15.67
C ILE A 40 10.11 1.70 -16.08
N HIS A 41 11.38 1.68 -15.65
CA HIS A 41 12.36 2.73 -15.97
C HIS A 41 12.55 2.99 -17.46
N GLU A 42 12.57 1.91 -18.26
CA GLU A 42 12.80 1.99 -19.72
C GLU A 42 11.60 2.55 -20.49
N ARG A 43 10.41 2.59 -19.86
CA ARG A 43 9.16 3.04 -20.49
C ARG A 43 8.76 4.47 -20.10
N LEU A 44 9.42 5.08 -19.11
CA LEU A 44 9.13 6.46 -18.71
C LEU A 44 9.71 7.46 -19.71
N SER A 45 8.89 8.43 -20.09
CA SER A 45 9.25 9.45 -21.07
C SER A 45 10.27 10.46 -20.50
N ASP A 46 11.20 10.90 -21.35
CA ASP A 46 12.04 12.08 -21.11
C ASP A 46 11.39 13.38 -21.57
N THR A 47 10.27 13.29 -22.30
CA THR A 47 9.53 14.45 -22.79
C THR A 47 8.85 15.14 -21.63
N ILE A 48 8.93 16.47 -21.60
CA ILE A 48 8.11 17.29 -20.71
C ILE A 48 6.69 17.29 -21.26
N LEU A 49 5.76 16.70 -20.50
CA LEU A 49 4.35 16.63 -20.85
C LEU A 49 3.64 17.95 -20.53
N SER A 50 2.63 18.29 -21.32
CA SER A 50 1.68 19.36 -21.01
C SER A 50 0.76 18.97 -19.83
N GLU A 51 0.11 19.97 -19.22
CA GLU A 51 -0.83 19.73 -18.12
C GLU A 51 -1.96 18.78 -18.54
N GLN A 52 -2.46 18.89 -19.78
CA GLN A 52 -3.51 18.00 -20.28
C GLN A 52 -3.01 16.56 -20.45
N GLU A 53 -1.80 16.37 -20.97
CA GLU A 53 -1.21 15.03 -21.11
C GLU A 53 -0.99 14.37 -19.76
N ILE A 54 -0.59 15.15 -18.75
CA ILE A 54 -0.41 14.65 -17.38
C ILE A 54 -1.75 14.23 -16.77
N LEU A 55 -2.80 15.03 -16.94
CA LEU A 55 -4.15 14.68 -16.46
C LEU A 55 -4.66 13.40 -17.14
N ASN A 56 -4.53 13.30 -18.47
CA ASN A 56 -4.91 12.10 -19.21
C ASN A 56 -4.11 10.86 -18.76
N GLY A 57 -2.81 11.01 -18.50
CA GLY A 57 -1.95 9.94 -17.98
C GLY A 57 -2.38 9.47 -16.59
N ALA A 58 -2.76 10.41 -15.71
CA ALA A 58 -3.31 10.10 -14.39
C ALA A 58 -4.62 9.29 -14.48
N ASP A 59 -5.55 9.74 -15.31
CA ASP A 59 -6.84 9.06 -15.51
C ASP A 59 -6.65 7.64 -16.07
N ASN A 60 -5.81 7.50 -17.11
CA ASN A 60 -5.50 6.19 -17.69
C ASN A 60 -4.85 5.24 -16.68
N SER A 61 -3.96 5.76 -15.83
CA SER A 61 -3.31 4.97 -14.77
C SER A 61 -4.32 4.49 -13.73
N GLN A 62 -5.29 5.32 -13.37
CA GLN A 62 -6.37 4.94 -12.45
C GLN A 62 -7.27 3.86 -13.05
N ILE A 63 -7.62 3.97 -14.33
CA ILE A 63 -8.40 2.96 -15.06
C ILE A 63 -7.63 1.63 -15.09
N LEU A 64 -6.34 1.67 -15.42
CA LEU A 64 -5.51 0.45 -15.47
C LEU A 64 -5.40 -0.21 -14.09
N TYR A 65 -5.23 0.58 -13.03
CA TYR A 65 -5.21 0.08 -11.66
C TYR A 65 -6.53 -0.60 -11.29
N ALA A 66 -7.67 0.04 -11.58
CA ALA A 66 -8.99 -0.55 -11.33
C ALA A 66 -9.20 -1.86 -12.09
N SER A 67 -8.83 -1.90 -13.38
CA SER A 67 -8.89 -3.13 -14.18
C SER A 67 -8.02 -4.25 -13.61
N CYS A 68 -6.79 -3.92 -13.18
CA CYS A 68 -5.88 -4.89 -12.55
C CYS A 68 -6.48 -5.49 -11.26
N LEU A 69 -7.10 -4.66 -10.42
CA LEU A 69 -7.78 -5.12 -9.20
C LEU A 69 -8.94 -6.06 -9.52
N ILE A 70 -9.77 -5.72 -10.51
CA ILE A 70 -10.91 -6.54 -10.93
C ILE A 70 -10.45 -7.89 -11.49
N ASP A 71 -9.47 -7.89 -12.40
CA ASP A 71 -8.92 -9.10 -13.00
C ASP A 71 -8.28 -10.01 -11.94
N THR A 72 -7.57 -9.41 -10.98
CA THR A 72 -6.96 -10.15 -9.87
C THR A 72 -8.03 -10.73 -8.96
N ALA A 73 -9.08 -9.97 -8.65
CA ALA A 73 -10.20 -10.43 -7.85
C ALA A 73 -10.92 -11.62 -8.53
N GLN A 74 -11.11 -11.58 -9.85
CA GLN A 74 -11.68 -12.70 -10.61
C GLN A 74 -10.79 -13.95 -10.55
N LYS A 75 -9.47 -13.80 -10.66
CA LYS A 75 -8.53 -14.93 -10.49
C LYS A 75 -8.61 -15.52 -9.07
N LEU A 76 -8.70 -14.67 -8.05
CA LEU A 76 -8.89 -15.12 -6.66
C LEU A 76 -10.23 -15.84 -6.48
N LYS A 77 -11.30 -15.36 -7.12
CA LYS A 77 -12.63 -15.97 -7.06
C LYS A 77 -12.63 -17.42 -7.56
N ASN A 78 -11.81 -17.73 -8.55
CA ASN A 78 -11.64 -19.11 -9.05
C ASN A 78 -10.97 -20.03 -8.01
N MET A 79 -10.11 -19.49 -7.15
CA MET A 79 -9.44 -20.24 -6.07
C MET A 79 -10.28 -20.31 -4.79
N TYR A 80 -11.11 -19.29 -4.55
CA TYR A 80 -11.95 -19.13 -3.36
C TYR A 80 -13.41 -18.87 -3.77
N PRO A 81 -14.12 -19.88 -4.32
CA PRO A 81 -15.44 -19.71 -4.90
C PRO A 81 -16.50 -19.28 -3.87
N ASP A 82 -16.31 -19.59 -2.59
CA ASP A 82 -17.26 -19.25 -1.52
C ASP A 82 -17.11 -17.80 -1.02
N VAL A 83 -16.00 -17.12 -1.34
CA VAL A 83 -15.77 -15.73 -0.92
C VAL A 83 -16.44 -14.78 -1.90
N ALA A 84 -17.22 -13.82 -1.41
CA ALA A 84 -17.91 -12.85 -2.26
C ALA A 84 -16.91 -11.94 -3.01
N GLN A 85 -17.23 -11.61 -4.27
CA GLN A 85 -16.33 -10.87 -5.18
C GLN A 85 -15.97 -9.48 -4.62
N ASP A 86 -16.93 -8.80 -4.01
CA ASP A 86 -16.75 -7.50 -3.36
C ASP A 86 -15.77 -7.56 -2.19
N ILE A 87 -15.79 -8.64 -1.40
CA ILE A 87 -14.82 -8.88 -0.33
C ILE A 87 -13.40 -9.05 -0.90
N LEU A 88 -13.26 -9.80 -2.01
CA LEU A 88 -11.97 -9.99 -2.68
C LEU A 88 -11.43 -8.67 -3.24
N VAL A 89 -12.27 -7.88 -3.92
CA VAL A 89 -11.89 -6.55 -4.43
C VAL A 89 -11.50 -5.63 -3.28
N LYS A 90 -12.28 -5.59 -2.19
CA LYS A 90 -11.96 -4.75 -1.03
C LYS A 90 -10.65 -5.16 -0.37
N THR A 91 -10.42 -6.45 -0.20
CA THR A 91 -9.16 -6.98 0.36
C THR A 91 -7.98 -6.64 -0.54
N LEU A 92 -8.14 -6.75 -1.87
CA LEU A 92 -7.10 -6.36 -2.82
C LEU A 92 -6.86 -4.85 -2.79
N ILE A 93 -7.91 -4.03 -2.69
CA ILE A 93 -7.74 -2.59 -2.50
C ILE A 93 -6.95 -2.33 -1.22
N GLU A 94 -7.26 -2.98 -0.10
CA GLU A 94 -6.55 -2.77 1.17
C GLU A 94 -5.09 -3.29 1.11
N ALA A 95 -4.83 -4.37 0.37
CA ALA A 95 -3.50 -4.94 0.20
C ALA A 95 -2.63 -4.18 -0.82
N CYS A 96 -3.25 -3.59 -1.84
CA CYS A 96 -2.58 -2.79 -2.88
C CYS A 96 -2.56 -1.30 -2.54
N ALA A 97 -3.46 -0.82 -1.68
CA ALA A 97 -3.43 0.52 -1.13
C ALA A 97 -2.39 0.57 -0.02
N TYR A 98 -1.15 0.77 -0.44
CA TYR A 98 -0.38 1.74 0.29
C TYR A 98 -0.97 3.11 -0.09
N PRO A 99 -1.71 3.82 0.80
CA PRO A 99 -2.07 5.21 0.57
C PRO A 99 -0.82 6.11 0.39
N GLU A 100 0.37 5.53 0.49
CA GLU A 100 1.67 6.07 0.19
C GLU A 100 2.01 6.05 -1.33
N ASP A 101 1.37 5.20 -2.13
CA ASP A 101 1.42 5.23 -3.62
C ASP A 101 0.57 6.36 -4.23
N LEU A 102 -0.09 7.15 -3.37
CA LEU A 102 -0.76 8.39 -3.74
C LEU A 102 0.18 9.42 -4.39
N PHE A 103 1.51 9.27 -4.28
CA PHE A 103 2.46 10.02 -5.11
C PHE A 103 2.64 9.34 -6.45
N SER A 104 1.58 9.33 -7.26
CA SER A 104 1.75 8.98 -8.67
C SER A 104 2.76 9.94 -9.29
N VAL A 105 3.57 9.44 -10.22
CA VAL A 105 4.47 10.27 -11.04
C VAL A 105 3.71 11.49 -11.58
N TYR A 106 2.44 11.33 -11.95
CA TYR A 106 1.56 12.40 -12.43
C TYR A 106 1.25 13.49 -11.40
N ASN A 107 1.14 13.17 -10.10
CA ASN A 107 0.96 14.19 -9.06
C ASN A 107 2.19 15.09 -8.92
N ILE A 108 3.40 14.52 -9.04
CA ILE A 108 4.64 15.29 -9.05
C ILE A 108 4.71 16.15 -10.31
N LEU A 109 4.33 15.60 -11.46
CA LEU A 109 4.31 16.36 -12.71
C LEU A 109 3.34 17.54 -12.64
N LEU A 110 2.13 17.37 -12.10
CA LEU A 110 1.19 18.45 -11.87
C LEU A 110 1.76 19.53 -10.94
N ALA A 111 2.36 19.13 -9.82
CA ALA A 111 2.99 20.08 -8.89
C ALA A 111 4.14 20.86 -9.57
N SER A 112 4.95 20.17 -10.38
CA SER A 112 6.09 20.75 -11.10
C SER A 112 5.65 21.87 -12.06
N ILE A 113 4.50 21.69 -12.73
CA ILE A 113 3.90 22.70 -13.60
C ILE A 113 3.47 23.92 -12.79
N LYS A 114 2.74 23.73 -11.69
CA LYS A 114 2.31 24.85 -10.84
C LYS A 114 3.49 25.62 -10.23
N MET A 115 4.61 24.94 -10.00
CA MET A 115 5.86 25.54 -9.53
C MET A 115 6.69 26.20 -10.63
N LYS A 116 6.23 26.22 -11.89
CA LYS A 116 6.97 26.72 -13.08
C LYS A 116 8.33 26.04 -13.26
N LYS A 117 8.43 24.78 -12.86
CA LYS A 117 9.62 23.93 -13.00
C LYS A 117 9.20 22.57 -13.58
N PRO A 118 8.68 22.55 -14.83
CA PRO A 118 8.18 21.33 -15.43
C PRO A 118 9.30 20.30 -15.54
N MET A 119 8.94 19.03 -15.37
CA MET A 119 9.88 17.90 -15.45
C MET A 119 9.27 16.75 -16.25
N SER A 120 10.11 15.81 -16.68
CA SER A 120 9.67 14.58 -17.36
C SER A 120 9.20 13.51 -16.36
N GLU A 121 8.46 12.51 -16.84
CA GLU A 121 8.08 11.34 -16.04
C GLU A 121 9.30 10.67 -15.41
N ARG A 122 10.41 10.55 -16.17
CA ARG A 122 11.65 9.98 -15.67
C ARG A 122 12.26 10.80 -14.53
N GLN A 123 12.27 12.13 -14.65
CA GLN A 123 12.78 13.01 -13.60
C GLN A 123 11.91 12.94 -12.34
N ALA A 124 10.58 12.93 -12.49
CA ALA A 124 9.64 12.77 -11.38
C ALA A 124 9.84 11.42 -10.67
N TYR A 125 10.01 10.34 -11.43
CA TYR A 125 10.29 9.02 -10.85
C TYR A 125 11.65 8.97 -10.13
N GLN A 126 12.71 9.53 -10.71
CA GLN A 126 14.02 9.63 -10.07
C GLN A 126 13.97 10.42 -8.75
N TYR A 127 13.15 11.47 -8.70
CA TYR A 127 12.92 12.24 -7.49
C TYR A 127 12.28 11.38 -6.38
N ILE A 128 11.26 10.59 -6.71
CA ILE A 128 10.61 9.65 -5.77
C ILE A 128 11.62 8.62 -5.26
N GLU A 129 12.33 7.95 -6.18
CA GLU A 129 13.29 6.90 -5.83
C GLU A 129 14.43 7.42 -4.95
N LYS A 130 14.89 8.64 -5.19
CA LYS A 130 15.91 9.26 -4.34
C LYS A 130 15.39 9.42 -2.90
N ALA A 131 14.16 9.93 -2.74
CA ALA A 131 13.56 10.08 -1.42
C ALA A 131 13.37 8.72 -0.72
N TYR A 132 12.91 7.70 -1.46
CA TYR A 132 12.77 6.33 -0.96
C TYR A 132 14.10 5.72 -0.51
N LYS A 133 15.19 5.97 -1.24
CA LYS A 133 16.52 5.49 -0.84
C LYS A 133 17.05 6.16 0.43
N GLU A 134 16.70 7.43 0.66
CA GLU A 134 17.20 8.19 1.80
C GLU A 134 16.49 7.85 3.11
N LYS A 135 15.16 7.69 3.08
CA LYS A 135 14.34 7.53 4.30
C LYS A 135 13.56 6.22 4.39
N GLY A 136 13.58 5.41 3.34
CA GLY A 136 12.64 4.32 3.15
C GLY A 136 11.30 4.82 2.58
N ARG A 137 10.60 3.92 1.87
CA ARG A 137 9.33 4.21 1.19
C ARG A 137 8.26 4.69 2.18
N ASP A 138 8.07 3.96 3.27
CA ASP A 138 7.00 4.21 4.23
C ASP A 138 7.16 5.57 4.91
N GLN A 139 8.36 5.88 5.41
CA GLN A 139 8.64 7.16 6.06
C GLN A 139 8.54 8.33 5.08
N THR A 140 9.08 8.16 3.87
CA THR A 140 9.00 9.19 2.81
C THR A 140 7.55 9.58 2.53
N ASN A 141 6.68 8.59 2.39
CA ASN A 141 5.30 8.83 2.05
C ASN A 141 4.48 9.36 3.22
N ALA A 142 4.80 8.95 4.45
CA ALA A 142 4.24 9.56 5.66
C ALA A 142 4.62 11.05 5.78
N ASP A 143 5.88 11.40 5.56
CA ASP A 143 6.37 12.79 5.57
C ASP A 143 5.62 13.64 4.54
N PHE A 144 5.51 13.17 3.30
CA PHE A 144 4.83 13.90 2.26
C PHE A 144 3.33 14.06 2.52
N ARG A 145 2.65 13.01 3.01
CA ARG A 145 1.23 13.11 3.40
C ARG A 145 1.04 14.20 4.44
N ASN A 146 1.90 14.26 5.45
CA ASN A 146 1.84 15.27 6.48
C ASN A 146 2.01 16.69 5.91
N VAL A 147 2.97 16.90 5.01
CA VAL A 147 3.16 18.18 4.30
C VAL A 147 1.91 18.55 3.49
N LEU A 148 1.35 17.62 2.73
CA LEU A 148 0.16 17.86 1.91
C LEU A 148 -1.06 18.21 2.76
N LEU A 149 -1.34 17.44 3.81
CA LEU A 149 -2.47 17.68 4.70
C LEU A 149 -2.36 19.04 5.42
N LYS A 150 -1.16 19.44 5.84
CA LYS A 150 -0.89 20.78 6.38
C LYS A 150 -1.15 21.88 5.35
N ASN A 151 -0.67 21.70 4.12
CA ASN A 151 -0.88 22.69 3.04
C ASN A 151 -2.36 22.83 2.67
N LEU A 152 -3.12 21.74 2.75
CA LEU A 152 -4.58 21.72 2.54
C LEU A 152 -5.38 22.16 3.77
N LYS A 153 -4.73 22.47 4.90
CA LYS A 153 -5.35 22.87 6.17
C LYS A 153 -6.35 21.86 6.72
N ILE A 154 -6.10 20.57 6.49
CA ILE A 154 -6.91 19.46 7.04
C ILE A 154 -6.45 19.12 8.46
N ILE A 155 -5.14 19.22 8.71
CA ILE A 155 -4.49 19.05 10.02
C ILE A 155 -3.61 20.26 10.34
#